data_AF-A0A9Q0FBC7-F1
#
_entry.id   AF-A0A9Q0FBC7-F1
#
_cell.length_a   1.000
_cell.length_b   1.000
_cell.length_c   1.000
_cell.angle_alpha   90.00
_cell.angle_beta   90.00
_cell.angle_gamma   90.00
#
_symmetry.space_group_name_H-M   'P 1'
#
loop_
_entity.id
_entity.type
_entity.pdbx_description
1 polymer ?
#
loop_
_entity_poly.entity_id
_entity_poly.type
_entity_poly.pdbx_seq_one_letter_code
_entity_poly.pdbx_strand_id
1 'polypeptide(L)'
;MDSEGSCSHGVILRLLCTTCGKVMNEKYGVGFEYMQEGLRLSLEEAERWRRAETRKILADEKLILVLDLDHTLIHAGTADLLTPEEKLLVERVDSGEVLGISLYVVGYKDSFYRTKIRPFVREFLEEASTLFQMYVYTNASKDYASRIVKLLDPDNKYFNGRVITREVSTRIGSKDLDVVLGSERVVVIVDDSPEVWPKHQANLMRITKYRYFVKAGIYLQPGHGKDEPDEGPLFGILKELKKIHREFFKNKGEPSRDVRLIMQKLRGTFLEGCKIQLRDFSPEKYAKLSSKAARLGAVCTTEYDPSITHVVTLNPEPEELQRAEQENKKFMVPEWIDASSRFWPNVSEFPYQHSLKKKTGGKSLFGYLYSFFIFIGRMSARCCGDF
;
A
#
# COMPACT_ATOMS: atom_id res chain seq x y z
N MET A 1 51.19 -7.39 -17.05
CA MET A 1 50.16 -6.86 -17.97
C MET A 1 48.92 -6.66 -17.12
N ASP A 2 48.62 -5.41 -16.85
CA ASP A 2 47.64 -4.96 -15.86
C ASP A 2 46.23 -5.45 -16.18
N SER A 3 45.47 -5.78 -15.14
CA SER A 3 44.06 -6.19 -15.23
C SER A 3 43.22 -5.06 -15.85
N GLU A 4 42.99 -5.14 -17.15
CA GLU A 4 42.09 -4.25 -17.88
C GLU A 4 40.66 -4.39 -17.31
N GLY A 5 40.07 -3.27 -16.86
CA GLY A 5 38.61 -3.12 -16.81
C GLY A 5 37.93 -2.88 -15.46
N SER A 6 38.61 -2.80 -14.31
CA SER A 6 37.93 -2.37 -13.06
C SER A 6 38.84 -1.67 -12.06
N CYS A 7 38.29 -0.71 -11.31
CA CYS A 7 38.90 -0.13 -10.11
C CYS A 7 37.97 -0.32 -8.89
N SER A 8 38.50 -0.14 -7.68
CA SER A 8 37.76 -0.34 -6.43
C SER A 8 37.04 0.92 -5.90
N HIS A 9 37.10 2.05 -6.62
CA HIS A 9 36.47 3.29 -6.18
C HIS A 9 34.94 3.21 -6.19
N GLY A 10 34.32 3.89 -5.23
CA GLY A 10 32.91 3.67 -4.88
C GLY A 10 31.87 4.46 -5.66
N VAL A 11 32.24 5.45 -6.49
CA VAL A 11 31.29 6.35 -7.16
C VAL A 11 31.53 6.36 -8.67
N ILE A 12 30.50 5.96 -9.42
CA ILE A 12 30.50 5.87 -10.88
C ILE A 12 29.42 6.80 -11.43
N LEU A 13 29.75 7.55 -12.47
CA LEU A 13 28.82 8.39 -13.20
C LEU A 13 28.96 8.11 -14.70
N ARG A 14 27.87 7.70 -15.34
CA ARG A 14 27.81 7.40 -16.79
C ARG A 14 28.95 6.46 -17.22
N LEU A 15 29.09 5.36 -16.47
CA LEU A 15 30.12 4.32 -16.64
C LEU A 15 31.56 4.74 -16.35
N LEU A 16 31.81 5.98 -15.93
CA LEU A 16 33.14 6.45 -15.56
C LEU A 16 33.30 6.49 -14.04
N CYS A 17 34.41 5.93 -13.56
CA CYS A 17 34.83 6.14 -12.18
C CYS A 17 35.15 7.62 -11.95
N THR A 18 34.45 8.26 -11.02
CA THR A 18 34.62 9.70 -10.74
C THR A 18 35.98 10.04 -10.12
N THR A 19 36.70 9.04 -9.59
CA THR A 19 38.02 9.22 -8.95
C THR A 19 39.18 9.04 -9.92
N CYS A 20 39.14 8.03 -10.81
CA CYS A 20 40.28 7.69 -11.68
C CYS A 20 39.97 7.69 -13.19
N GLY A 21 38.74 8.01 -13.59
CA GLY A 21 38.33 8.11 -15.00
C GLY A 21 38.24 6.79 -15.75
N LYS A 22 38.49 5.64 -15.10
CA LYS A 22 38.35 4.32 -15.75
C LYS A 22 36.90 4.03 -16.10
N VAL A 23 36.70 3.39 -17.26
CA VAL A 23 35.40 2.83 -17.67
C VAL A 23 35.09 1.61 -16.80
N MET A 24 33.87 1.57 -16.28
CA MET A 24 33.38 0.57 -15.34
C MET A 24 32.23 -0.21 -15.96
N ASN A 25 32.05 -1.46 -15.51
CA ASN A 25 30.94 -2.32 -15.93
C ASN A 25 29.58 -1.68 -15.58
N GLU A 26 28.62 -1.76 -16.51
CA GLU A 26 27.25 -1.25 -16.34
C GLU A 26 26.51 -1.89 -15.15
N LYS A 27 26.89 -3.11 -14.75
CA LYS A 27 26.32 -3.83 -13.60
C LYS A 27 27.09 -3.58 -12.30
N TYR A 28 28.07 -2.68 -12.28
CA TYR A 28 28.80 -2.38 -11.06
C TYR A 28 27.87 -1.76 -10.01
N GLY A 29 27.90 -2.34 -8.81
CA GLY A 29 27.23 -1.77 -7.64
C GLY A 29 25.72 -1.61 -7.80
N VAL A 30 25.17 -0.64 -7.05
CA VAL A 30 23.75 -0.31 -7.03
C VAL A 30 23.51 0.99 -7.80
N GLY A 31 22.49 0.99 -8.64
CA GLY A 31 22.08 2.14 -9.42
C GLY A 31 21.26 3.14 -8.59
N PHE A 32 21.62 4.41 -8.68
CA PHE A 32 20.88 5.55 -8.10
C PHE A 32 20.47 6.53 -9.21
N GLU A 33 20.15 6.00 -10.39
CA GLU A 33 19.87 6.78 -11.60
C GLU A 33 18.65 7.70 -11.48
N TYR A 34 17.77 7.45 -10.49
CA TYR A 34 16.67 8.35 -10.15
C TYR A 34 17.13 9.67 -9.52
N MET A 35 18.31 9.70 -8.89
CA MET A 35 18.91 10.93 -8.33
C MET A 35 19.71 11.68 -9.38
N GLN A 36 20.54 10.95 -10.12
CA GLN A 36 21.39 11.49 -11.17
C GLN A 36 21.60 10.43 -12.23
N GLU A 37 21.31 10.78 -13.47
CA GLU A 37 21.42 9.86 -14.60
C GLU A 37 22.82 9.23 -14.70
N GLY A 38 22.86 7.88 -14.68
CA GLY A 38 24.09 7.10 -14.75
C GLY A 38 24.88 7.01 -13.44
N LEU A 39 24.33 7.49 -12.30
CA LEU A 39 24.95 7.34 -10.99
C LEU A 39 24.84 5.90 -10.49
N ARG A 40 25.98 5.30 -10.15
CA ARG A 40 26.06 3.99 -9.50
C ARG A 40 27.08 4.03 -8.36
N LEU A 41 26.78 3.31 -7.28
CA LEU A 41 27.61 3.27 -6.09
C LEU A 41 28.05 1.85 -5.79
N SER A 42 29.29 1.67 -5.31
CA SER A 42 29.69 0.40 -4.70
C SER A 42 28.80 0.12 -3.48
N LEU A 43 28.73 -1.14 -3.05
CA LEU A 43 27.95 -1.51 -1.86
C LEU A 43 28.40 -0.75 -0.62
N GLU A 44 29.71 -0.57 -0.45
CA GLU A 44 30.29 0.15 0.69
C GLU A 44 29.93 1.64 0.66
N GLU A 45 30.00 2.29 -0.52
CA GLU A 45 29.67 3.70 -0.66
C GLU A 45 28.16 3.93 -0.54
N ALA A 46 27.34 3.03 -1.09
CA ALA A 46 25.88 3.06 -0.90
C ALA A 46 25.51 2.94 0.59
N GLU A 47 26.16 2.05 1.34
CA GLU A 47 25.99 1.94 2.79
C GLU A 47 26.43 3.21 3.53
N ARG A 48 27.53 3.83 3.10
CA ARG A 48 27.99 5.11 3.65
C ARG A 48 26.95 6.21 3.43
N TRP A 49 26.38 6.29 2.24
CA TRP A 49 25.34 7.26 1.89
C TRP A 49 24.04 7.00 2.67
N ARG A 50 23.60 5.74 2.77
CA ARG A 50 22.44 5.35 3.61
C ARG A 50 22.64 5.77 5.06
N ARG A 51 23.82 5.55 5.65
CA ARG A 51 24.13 5.99 7.03
C ARG A 51 24.11 7.51 7.17
N ALA A 52 24.65 8.24 6.19
CA ALA A 52 24.64 9.70 6.20
C ALA A 52 23.23 10.27 6.09
N GLU A 53 22.43 9.77 5.14
CA GLU A 53 21.05 10.22 4.93
C GLU A 53 20.17 9.86 6.13
N THR A 54 20.34 8.68 6.72
CA THR A 54 19.63 8.31 7.96
C THR A 54 19.91 9.29 9.09
N ARG A 55 21.16 9.72 9.29
CA ARG A 55 21.50 10.71 10.33
C ARG A 55 20.84 12.05 10.06
N LYS A 56 20.85 12.50 8.81
CA LYS A 56 20.23 13.76 8.39
C LYS A 56 18.72 13.75 8.62
N ILE A 57 18.04 12.72 8.11
CA ILE A 57 16.57 12.58 8.24
C ILE A 57 16.14 12.51 9.72
N LEU A 58 16.89 11.79 10.55
CA LEU A 58 16.62 11.73 11.98
C LEU A 58 16.89 13.05 12.72
N ALA A 59 17.86 13.85 12.26
CA ALA A 59 18.11 15.19 12.78
C ALA A 59 16.96 16.15 12.46
N ASP A 60 16.32 15.97 11.31
CA ASP A 60 15.11 16.70 10.90
C ASP A 60 13.83 16.14 11.55
N GLU A 61 13.95 15.18 12.48
CA GLU A 61 12.85 14.46 13.11
C GLU A 61 11.88 13.82 12.10
N LYS A 62 12.42 13.31 10.98
CA LYS A 62 11.64 12.60 9.97
C LYS A 62 11.97 11.12 9.93
N LEU A 63 11.08 10.36 9.30
CA LEU A 63 11.30 8.98 8.87
C LEU A 63 11.28 8.92 7.33
N ILE A 64 11.44 7.74 6.74
CA ILE A 64 11.30 7.53 5.30
C ILE A 64 9.98 6.81 5.02
N LEU A 65 9.24 7.29 4.02
CA LEU A 65 8.01 6.66 3.54
C LEU A 65 8.16 6.30 2.06
N VAL A 66 8.07 5.02 1.75
CA VAL A 66 8.07 4.50 0.38
C VAL A 66 6.62 4.21 -0.03
N LEU A 67 6.17 4.85 -1.10
CA LEU A 67 4.81 4.75 -1.63
C LEU A 67 4.82 4.07 -2.99
N ASP A 68 3.96 3.08 -3.15
CA ASP A 68 3.59 2.58 -4.48
C ASP A 68 2.56 3.51 -5.16
N LEU A 69 2.35 3.36 -6.48
CA LEU A 69 1.39 4.16 -7.25
C LEU A 69 0.10 3.40 -7.53
N ASP A 70 0.17 2.38 -8.39
CA ASP A 70 -0.97 1.70 -8.97
C ASP A 70 -1.69 0.82 -7.95
N HIS A 71 -3.01 0.99 -7.80
CA HIS A 71 -3.83 0.41 -6.73
C HIS A 71 -3.46 0.86 -5.31
N THR A 72 -2.50 1.76 -5.16
CA THR A 72 -2.07 2.34 -3.87
C THR A 72 -2.56 3.78 -3.72
N LEU A 73 -2.03 4.71 -4.53
CA LEU A 73 -2.42 6.13 -4.57
C LEU A 73 -3.37 6.45 -5.73
N ILE A 74 -3.34 5.65 -6.79
CA ILE A 74 -4.16 5.84 -7.98
C ILE A 74 -4.73 4.53 -8.49
N HIS A 75 -5.69 4.61 -9.39
CA HIS A 75 -6.10 3.49 -10.24
C HIS A 75 -6.08 3.96 -11.68
N ALA A 76 -5.25 3.32 -12.52
CA ALA A 76 -5.18 3.59 -13.94
C ALA A 76 -5.77 2.44 -14.77
N GLY A 77 -6.44 2.78 -15.85
CA GLY A 77 -6.99 1.85 -16.85
C GLY A 77 -6.63 2.29 -18.27
N THR A 78 -6.48 1.35 -19.19
CA THR A 78 -6.02 1.64 -20.56
C THR A 78 -7.09 2.31 -21.43
N ALA A 79 -6.63 3.05 -22.45
CA ALA A 79 -7.40 3.84 -23.42
C ALA A 79 -8.47 3.07 -24.19
N ASP A 80 -8.19 1.80 -24.48
CA ASP A 80 -9.08 0.93 -25.27
C ASP A 80 -10.45 0.77 -24.59
N LEU A 81 -10.50 1.15 -23.31
CA LEU A 81 -11.61 1.02 -22.41
C LEU A 81 -12.34 2.37 -22.19
N LEU A 82 -11.91 3.45 -22.87
CA LEU A 82 -12.58 4.77 -22.92
C LEU A 82 -13.72 4.80 -23.94
N THR A 83 -14.76 5.58 -23.66
CA THR A 83 -15.82 5.83 -24.67
C THR A 83 -15.30 6.73 -25.80
N PRO A 84 -15.89 6.69 -27.01
CA PRO A 84 -15.53 7.61 -28.10
C PRO A 84 -15.59 9.09 -27.70
N GLU A 85 -16.54 9.46 -26.84
CA GLU A 85 -16.71 10.83 -26.32
C GLU A 85 -15.55 11.20 -25.37
N GLU A 86 -15.12 10.28 -24.50
CA GLU A 86 -13.97 10.49 -23.62
C GLU A 86 -12.68 10.64 -24.45
N LYS A 87 -12.51 9.86 -25.52
CA LYS A 87 -11.37 10.01 -26.44
C LYS A 87 -11.34 11.39 -27.10
N LEU A 88 -12.49 11.90 -27.55
CA LEU A 88 -12.61 13.24 -28.15
C LEU A 88 -12.32 14.39 -27.16
N LEU A 89 -12.64 14.21 -25.88
CA LEU A 89 -12.33 15.21 -24.84
C LEU A 89 -10.84 15.24 -24.50
N VAL A 90 -10.23 14.06 -24.48
CA VAL A 90 -8.81 13.83 -24.24
C VAL A 90 -7.93 14.42 -25.36
N GLU A 91 -8.40 14.41 -26.62
CA GLU A 91 -7.73 15.05 -27.76
C GLU A 91 -7.77 16.59 -27.73
N ARG A 92 -8.63 17.21 -26.91
CA ARG A 92 -8.86 18.67 -26.89
C ARG A 92 -8.19 19.40 -25.73
N VAL A 93 -7.68 18.67 -24.74
CA VAL A 93 -7.11 19.26 -23.52
C VAL A 93 -5.80 18.55 -23.19
N ASP A 94 -4.69 19.26 -23.18
CA ASP A 94 -3.36 18.71 -22.83
C ASP A 94 -3.32 18.06 -21.43
N SER A 95 -4.31 18.31 -20.59
CA SER A 95 -4.59 17.65 -19.32
C SER A 95 -5.77 18.36 -18.67
N GLY A 96 -6.96 17.76 -18.60
CA GLY A 96 -8.13 18.36 -17.97
C GLY A 96 -8.78 17.40 -16.98
N GLU A 97 -9.00 17.84 -15.74
CA GLU A 97 -9.92 17.16 -14.84
C GLU A 97 -11.34 17.27 -15.41
N VAL A 98 -11.87 16.15 -15.90
CA VAL A 98 -13.24 16.07 -16.42
C VAL A 98 -14.05 15.23 -15.45
N LEU A 99 -15.10 15.82 -14.87
CA LEU A 99 -16.10 15.13 -14.03
C LEU A 99 -15.56 14.52 -12.72
N GLY A 100 -14.55 15.12 -12.07
CA GLY A 100 -13.97 14.58 -10.83
C GLY A 100 -13.19 13.27 -11.02
N ILE A 101 -12.91 12.91 -12.27
CA ILE A 101 -11.99 11.87 -12.69
C ILE A 101 -10.89 12.57 -13.48
N SER A 102 -9.65 12.36 -13.08
CA SER A 102 -8.52 13.00 -13.71
C SER A 102 -8.09 12.19 -14.93
N LEU A 103 -8.74 12.45 -16.08
CA LEU A 103 -8.41 11.82 -17.37
C LEU A 103 -7.12 12.42 -17.92
N TYR A 104 -6.12 11.57 -18.19
CA TYR A 104 -4.85 12.04 -18.75
C TYR A 104 -4.40 11.22 -19.96
N VAL A 105 -3.91 11.94 -20.98
CA VAL A 105 -3.13 11.33 -22.05
C VAL A 105 -1.74 11.01 -21.49
N VAL A 106 -1.36 9.73 -21.45
CA VAL A 106 0.05 9.36 -21.27
C VAL A 106 0.61 9.01 -22.64
N GLY A 107 1.01 10.02 -23.40
CA GLY A 107 1.60 9.83 -24.73
C GLY A 107 2.90 9.03 -24.67
N TYR A 108 2.80 7.72 -24.84
CA TYR A 108 3.88 6.81 -25.21
C TYR A 108 3.28 5.69 -26.06
N LYS A 109 3.71 5.57 -27.33
CA LYS A 109 3.16 4.61 -28.32
C LYS A 109 1.63 4.65 -28.45
N ASP A 110 1.03 5.83 -28.53
CA ASP A 110 -0.42 6.03 -28.71
C ASP A 110 -1.33 5.42 -27.60
N SER A 111 -0.78 5.11 -26.43
CA SER A 111 -1.52 4.48 -25.33
C SER A 111 -2.05 5.51 -24.32
N PHE A 112 -3.36 5.76 -24.28
CA PHE A 112 -4.00 6.63 -23.28
C PHE A 112 -4.27 5.89 -21.96
N TYR A 113 -4.35 6.62 -20.84
CA TYR A 113 -4.68 6.04 -19.54
C TYR A 113 -5.73 6.87 -18.80
N ARG A 114 -6.87 6.25 -18.52
CA ARG A 114 -7.84 6.81 -17.59
C ARG A 114 -7.29 6.64 -16.18
N THR A 115 -7.05 7.74 -15.47
CA THR A 115 -6.52 7.67 -14.10
C THR A 115 -7.54 8.22 -13.12
N LYS A 116 -7.61 7.60 -11.96
CA LYS A 116 -8.36 8.11 -10.82
C LYS A 116 -7.42 8.21 -9.63
N ILE A 117 -7.31 9.40 -9.05
CA ILE A 117 -6.61 9.62 -7.78
C ILE A 117 -7.48 9.05 -6.67
N ARG A 118 -6.86 8.27 -5.78
CA ARG A 118 -7.54 7.74 -4.60
C ARG A 118 -7.98 8.89 -3.70
N PRO A 119 -9.18 8.82 -3.10
CA PRO A 119 -9.62 9.81 -2.13
C PRO A 119 -8.57 10.06 -1.04
N PHE A 120 -8.49 11.30 -0.55
CA PHE A 120 -7.58 11.75 0.50
C PHE A 120 -6.07 11.76 0.14
N VAL A 121 -5.66 11.49 -1.11
CA VAL A 121 -4.22 11.47 -1.48
C VAL A 121 -3.53 12.82 -1.29
N ARG A 122 -4.19 13.94 -1.59
CA ARG A 122 -3.54 15.26 -1.53
C ARG A 122 -3.23 15.65 -0.09
N GLU A 123 -4.21 15.48 0.79
CA GLU A 123 -4.11 15.68 2.24
C GLU A 123 -3.11 14.69 2.85
N PHE A 124 -3.16 13.42 2.43
CA PHE A 124 -2.20 12.40 2.83
C PHE A 124 -0.76 12.83 2.53
N LEU A 125 -0.46 13.25 1.30
CA LEU A 125 0.88 13.66 0.89
C LEU A 125 1.34 14.91 1.64
N GLU A 126 0.46 15.89 1.80
CA GLU A 126 0.76 17.11 2.54
C GLU A 126 1.13 16.79 4.00
N GLU A 127 0.26 16.08 4.71
CA GLU A 127 0.47 15.78 6.12
C GLU A 127 1.65 14.82 6.33
N ALA A 128 1.77 13.78 5.51
CA ALA A 128 2.89 12.84 5.59
C ALA A 128 4.24 13.53 5.31
N SER A 129 4.30 14.52 4.42
CA SER A 129 5.54 15.26 4.12
C SER A 129 6.15 15.99 5.32
N THR A 130 5.32 16.31 6.32
CA THR A 130 5.78 16.97 7.56
C THR A 130 6.56 16.00 8.46
N LEU A 131 6.27 14.69 8.36
CA LEU A 131 6.82 13.64 9.22
C LEU A 131 7.79 12.69 8.49
N PHE A 132 7.71 12.66 7.16
CA PHE A 132 8.45 11.70 6.34
C PHE A 132 9.15 12.38 5.15
N GLN A 133 10.34 11.89 4.81
CA GLN A 133 10.91 12.04 3.48
C GLN A 133 10.32 10.95 2.58
N MET A 134 9.64 11.33 1.51
CA MET A 134 8.86 10.40 0.70
C MET A 134 9.57 9.98 -0.59
N TYR A 135 9.42 8.71 -0.93
CA TYR A 135 9.85 8.07 -2.17
C TYR A 135 8.62 7.50 -2.89
N VAL A 136 8.61 7.58 -4.21
CA VAL A 136 7.78 6.69 -5.04
C VAL A 136 8.63 5.49 -5.41
N TYR A 137 8.08 4.28 -5.26
CA TYR A 137 8.66 3.07 -5.81
C TYR A 137 7.58 2.25 -6.53
N THR A 138 7.60 2.29 -7.86
CA THR A 138 6.64 1.59 -8.73
C THR A 138 7.33 0.59 -9.66
N ASN A 139 6.63 -0.49 -10.01
CA ASN A 139 7.03 -1.41 -11.08
C ASN A 139 6.64 -0.91 -12.48
N ALA A 140 6.11 0.31 -12.60
CA ALA A 140 5.83 0.97 -13.87
C ALA A 140 7.11 1.52 -14.52
N SER A 141 6.98 1.96 -15.77
CA SER A 141 8.07 2.62 -16.49
C SER A 141 8.32 4.04 -15.99
N LYS A 142 9.55 4.54 -16.22
CA LYS A 142 9.94 5.93 -15.93
C LYS A 142 8.97 6.95 -16.50
N ASP A 143 8.58 6.80 -17.76
CA ASP A 143 7.69 7.75 -18.44
C ASP A 143 6.30 7.79 -17.80
N TYR A 144 5.73 6.62 -17.51
CA TYR A 144 4.44 6.54 -16.81
C TYR A 144 4.52 7.17 -15.42
N ALA A 145 5.50 6.75 -14.62
CA ALA A 145 5.67 7.23 -13.26
C ALA A 145 5.87 8.75 -13.21
N SER A 146 6.64 9.33 -14.14
CA SER A 146 6.87 10.78 -14.21
C SER A 146 5.57 11.58 -14.39
N ARG A 147 4.63 11.07 -15.19
CA ARG A 147 3.33 11.71 -15.43
C ARG A 147 2.41 11.59 -14.22
N ILE A 148 2.35 10.41 -13.59
CA ILE A 148 1.58 10.22 -12.36
C ILE A 148 2.15 11.05 -11.21
N VAL A 149 3.47 11.14 -11.09
CA VAL A 149 4.10 12.00 -10.08
C VAL A 149 3.80 13.47 -10.35
N LYS A 150 3.85 13.94 -11.60
CA LYS A 150 3.48 15.32 -11.95
C LYS A 150 2.01 15.62 -11.62
N LEU A 151 1.13 14.64 -11.72
CA LEU A 151 -0.26 14.74 -11.31
C LEU A 151 -0.42 14.89 -9.78
N LEU A 152 0.34 14.11 -9.03
CA LEU A 152 0.25 14.06 -7.57
C LEU A 152 1.03 15.20 -6.88
N ASP A 153 2.13 15.62 -7.48
CA ASP A 153 3.11 16.57 -6.95
C ASP A 153 3.60 17.54 -8.05
N PRO A 154 2.72 18.41 -8.59
CA PRO A 154 3.03 19.28 -9.72
C PRO A 154 4.16 20.28 -9.43
N ASP A 155 4.29 20.71 -8.17
CA ASP A 155 5.30 21.66 -7.71
C ASP A 155 6.57 20.97 -7.19
N ASN A 156 6.65 19.64 -7.28
CA ASN A 156 7.79 18.84 -6.81
C ASN A 156 8.13 19.07 -5.32
N LYS A 157 7.09 19.30 -4.50
CA LYS A 157 7.15 19.57 -3.05
C LYS A 157 7.44 18.30 -2.24
N TYR A 158 6.96 17.15 -2.70
CA TYR A 158 6.88 15.93 -1.91
C TYR A 158 8.00 14.95 -2.23
N PHE A 159 8.16 14.60 -3.51
CA PHE A 159 9.07 13.53 -3.91
C PHE A 159 10.45 14.04 -4.31
N ASN A 160 10.56 15.27 -4.82
CA ASN A 160 11.83 15.90 -5.20
C ASN A 160 12.77 14.95 -5.97
N GLY A 161 12.26 14.30 -7.02
CA GLY A 161 13.01 13.35 -7.85
C GLY A 161 13.23 11.95 -7.24
N ARG A 162 12.79 11.66 -6.02
CA ARG A 162 12.88 10.33 -5.37
C ARG A 162 11.86 9.33 -5.95
N VAL A 163 11.97 9.04 -7.24
CA VAL A 163 11.06 8.17 -8.00
C VAL A 163 11.82 6.97 -8.54
N ILE A 164 11.65 5.82 -7.90
CA ILE A 164 12.25 4.54 -8.27
C ILE A 164 11.27 3.80 -9.17
N THR A 165 11.67 3.54 -10.41
CA THR A 165 10.86 2.81 -11.40
C THR A 165 11.46 1.45 -11.72
N ARG A 166 10.76 0.66 -12.54
CA ARG A 166 11.20 -0.67 -12.96
C ARG A 166 12.60 -0.69 -13.56
N GLU A 167 12.98 0.36 -14.30
CA GLU A 167 14.29 0.46 -14.96
C GLU A 167 15.45 0.63 -13.97
N VAL A 168 15.17 1.18 -12.79
CA VAL A 168 16.18 1.46 -11.75
C VAL A 168 16.15 0.42 -10.62
N SER A 169 15.08 -0.37 -10.54
CA SER A 169 14.96 -1.48 -9.59
C SER A 169 16.06 -2.53 -9.81
N THR A 170 16.68 -3.00 -8.73
CA THR A 170 17.69 -4.08 -8.78
C THR A 170 17.07 -5.46 -9.02
N ARG A 171 15.74 -5.59 -8.88
CA ARG A 171 15.00 -6.83 -9.07
C ARG A 171 13.89 -6.67 -10.10
N ILE A 172 13.85 -7.59 -11.05
CA ILE A 172 12.76 -7.68 -12.02
C ILE A 172 11.54 -8.26 -11.30
N GLY A 173 10.40 -7.54 -11.38
CA GLY A 173 9.11 -7.99 -10.82
C GLY A 173 8.99 -7.95 -9.30
N SER A 174 10.03 -7.51 -8.57
CA SER A 174 9.99 -7.30 -7.10
C SER A 174 10.74 -6.04 -6.72
N LYS A 175 10.55 -5.59 -5.47
CA LYS A 175 11.11 -4.36 -4.91
C LYS A 175 12.06 -4.70 -3.75
N ASP A 176 13.14 -3.95 -3.62
CA ASP A 176 14.14 -4.10 -2.56
C ASP A 176 14.56 -2.70 -2.05
N LEU A 177 14.79 -2.53 -0.75
CA LEU A 177 15.19 -1.24 -0.18
C LEU A 177 16.65 -0.87 -0.44
N ASP A 178 17.39 -1.70 -1.18
CA ASP A 178 18.79 -1.48 -1.54
C ASP A 178 19.03 -0.21 -2.39
N VAL A 179 18.01 0.25 -3.13
CA VAL A 179 18.01 1.49 -3.92
C VAL A 179 17.48 2.71 -3.15
N VAL A 180 16.97 2.54 -1.92
CA VAL A 180 16.48 3.66 -1.09
C VAL A 180 17.62 4.22 -0.23
N LEU A 181 17.79 5.54 -0.20
CA LEU A 181 18.77 6.19 0.67
C LEU A 181 18.25 6.31 2.09
N GLY A 182 18.45 5.26 2.86
CA GLY A 182 18.26 5.23 4.31
C GLY A 182 18.36 3.82 4.87
N SER A 183 18.55 3.72 6.18
CA SER A 183 18.50 2.45 6.88
C SER A 183 17.06 1.94 6.94
N GLU A 184 16.85 0.65 6.66
CA GLU A 184 15.52 0.01 6.74
C GLU A 184 14.79 0.28 8.07
N ARG A 185 15.53 0.49 9.17
CA ARG A 185 14.96 0.76 10.49
C ARG A 185 14.18 2.08 10.58
N VAL A 186 14.32 2.96 9.60
CA VAL A 186 13.58 4.24 9.51
C VAL A 186 12.61 4.28 8.33
N VAL A 187 12.46 3.17 7.59
CA VAL A 187 11.65 3.10 6.37
C VAL A 187 10.32 2.41 6.64
N VAL A 188 9.21 3.07 6.32
CA VAL A 188 7.87 2.47 6.26
C VAL A 188 7.46 2.38 4.79
N ILE A 189 6.87 1.26 4.38
CA ILE A 189 6.39 1.02 3.02
C ILE A 189 4.86 0.98 3.03
N VAL A 190 4.21 1.66 2.09
CA VAL A 190 2.77 1.52 1.81
C VAL A 190 2.60 1.02 0.39
N ASP A 191 2.08 -0.20 0.27
CA ASP A 191 1.93 -0.93 -0.99
C ASP A 191 0.76 -1.91 -0.84
N ASP A 192 0.02 -2.15 -1.93
CA ASP A 192 -1.14 -3.04 -1.94
C ASP A 192 -0.75 -4.54 -2.11
N SER A 193 0.46 -4.78 -2.61
CA SER A 193 0.93 -6.06 -3.16
C SER A 193 2.11 -6.61 -2.34
N PRO A 194 1.87 -7.27 -1.18
CA PRO A 194 2.95 -7.77 -0.33
C PRO A 194 3.94 -8.70 -1.03
N GLU A 195 3.50 -9.45 -2.03
CA GLU A 195 4.32 -10.35 -2.83
C GLU A 195 5.53 -9.68 -3.51
N VAL A 196 5.46 -8.36 -3.80
CA VAL A 196 6.58 -7.64 -4.43
C VAL A 196 7.67 -7.29 -3.43
N TRP A 197 7.46 -7.46 -2.12
CA TRP A 197 8.39 -7.11 -1.04
C TRP A 197 8.87 -8.34 -0.23
N PRO A 198 9.46 -9.38 -0.85
CA PRO A 198 9.72 -10.66 -0.18
C PRO A 198 10.64 -10.56 1.05
N LYS A 199 11.53 -9.57 1.10
CA LYS A 199 12.47 -9.35 2.21
C LYS A 199 11.99 -8.32 3.25
N HIS A 200 11.06 -7.45 2.87
CA HIS A 200 10.75 -6.22 3.61
C HIS A 200 9.33 -6.22 4.20
N GLN A 201 8.77 -7.40 4.45
CA GLN A 201 7.42 -7.56 5.02
C GLN A 201 7.26 -6.87 6.38
N ALA A 202 8.34 -6.75 7.17
CA ALA A 202 8.31 -6.08 8.47
C ALA A 202 8.19 -4.54 8.35
N ASN A 203 8.57 -3.97 7.20
CA ASN A 203 8.44 -2.54 6.89
C ASN A 203 7.10 -2.21 6.22
N LEU A 204 6.37 -3.22 5.75
CA LEU A 204 5.18 -3.06 4.93
C LEU A 204 3.92 -2.83 5.76
N MET A 205 3.31 -1.67 5.55
CA MET A 205 1.93 -1.36 5.90
C MET A 205 1.03 -1.58 4.68
N ARG A 206 0.40 -2.75 4.63
CA ARG A 206 -0.40 -3.15 3.47
C ARG A 206 -1.69 -2.33 3.40
N ILE A 207 -1.91 -1.66 2.27
CA ILE A 207 -3.16 -0.98 1.97
C ILE A 207 -4.09 -1.88 1.14
N THR A 208 -5.39 -1.63 1.19
CA THR A 208 -6.34 -2.31 0.29
C THR A 208 -6.14 -1.81 -1.15
N LYS A 209 -6.29 -2.72 -2.13
CA LYS A 209 -6.20 -2.37 -3.56
C LYS A 209 -7.27 -1.35 -3.92
N TYR A 210 -6.87 -0.18 -4.40
CA TYR A 210 -7.78 0.82 -4.92
C TYR A 210 -8.24 0.42 -6.33
N ARG A 211 -9.55 0.19 -6.47
CA ARG A 211 -10.19 -0.26 -7.71
C ARG A 211 -11.43 0.57 -8.00
N TYR A 212 -11.19 1.74 -8.58
CA TYR A 212 -12.28 2.64 -8.98
C TYR A 212 -13.00 2.19 -10.26
N PHE A 213 -12.23 1.67 -11.22
CA PHE A 213 -12.76 1.21 -12.50
C PHE A 213 -13.06 -0.28 -12.43
N VAL A 214 -14.22 -0.67 -12.94
CA VAL A 214 -14.63 -2.06 -13.13
C VAL A 214 -14.78 -2.36 -14.61
N LYS A 215 -14.43 -3.58 -15.01
CA LYS A 215 -14.60 -4.03 -16.39
C LYS A 215 -16.08 -4.29 -16.66
N ALA A 216 -16.68 -3.54 -17.57
CA ALA A 216 -18.04 -3.73 -18.07
C ALA A 216 -17.98 -4.06 -19.57
N GLY A 217 -17.97 -5.36 -19.89
CA GLY A 217 -17.72 -5.83 -21.26
C GLY A 217 -16.28 -5.56 -21.69
N ILE A 218 -16.10 -4.80 -22.77
CA ILE A 218 -14.78 -4.35 -23.25
C ILE A 218 -14.39 -2.97 -22.72
N TYR A 219 -15.21 -2.30 -21.91
CA TYR A 219 -14.92 -0.95 -21.42
C TYR A 219 -14.67 -0.93 -19.91
N LEU A 220 -14.04 0.14 -19.42
CA LEU A 220 -13.90 0.43 -18.00
C LEU A 220 -14.93 1.47 -17.62
N GLN A 221 -15.79 1.10 -16.68
CA GLN A 221 -16.76 2.02 -16.12
C GLN A 221 -16.41 2.26 -14.65
N PRO A 222 -16.76 3.43 -14.08
CA PRO A 222 -16.78 3.59 -12.64
C PRO A 222 -17.57 2.44 -11.99
N GLY A 223 -17.03 1.86 -10.91
CA GLY A 223 -17.76 0.88 -10.11
C GLY A 223 -19.09 1.43 -9.65
N HIS A 224 -20.16 0.63 -9.71
CA HIS A 224 -21.47 1.06 -9.22
C HIS A 224 -21.38 1.32 -7.71
N GLY A 225 -21.65 2.57 -7.28
CA GLY A 225 -21.80 2.93 -5.86
C GLY A 225 -20.59 3.58 -5.20
N LYS A 226 -20.23 4.78 -5.69
CA LYS A 226 -19.35 5.84 -5.11
C LYS A 226 -17.91 5.42 -4.75
N ASP A 227 -17.01 6.38 -4.93
CA ASP A 227 -15.59 6.28 -4.58
C ASP A 227 -15.37 5.88 -3.11
N GLU A 228 -14.13 5.58 -2.72
CA GLU A 228 -13.81 5.43 -1.29
C GLU A 228 -14.20 6.71 -0.51
N PRO A 229 -14.65 6.61 0.75
CA PRO A 229 -14.88 7.80 1.57
C PRO A 229 -13.55 8.49 1.88
N ASP A 230 -13.59 9.78 2.24
CA ASP A 230 -12.39 10.53 2.64
C ASP A 230 -11.73 9.92 3.89
N GLU A 231 -12.53 9.42 4.85
CA GLU A 231 -12.07 8.58 5.97
C GLU A 231 -11.80 7.12 5.54
N GLY A 232 -11.18 6.96 4.38
CA GLY A 232 -10.90 5.67 3.74
C GLY A 232 -9.56 5.05 4.15
N PRO A 233 -9.10 4.03 3.41
CA PRO A 233 -7.82 3.35 3.60
C PRO A 233 -6.64 4.28 3.87
N LEU A 234 -6.41 5.31 3.04
CA LEU A 234 -5.28 6.24 3.22
C LEU A 234 -5.36 7.07 4.49
N PHE A 235 -6.56 7.49 4.90
CA PHE A 235 -6.76 8.19 6.18
C PHE A 235 -6.34 7.31 7.36
N GLY A 236 -6.73 6.03 7.36
CA GLY A 236 -6.31 5.06 8.36
C GLY A 236 -4.80 4.82 8.39
N ILE A 237 -4.17 4.75 7.20
CA ILE A 237 -2.71 4.65 7.07
C ILE A 237 -2.03 5.88 7.68
N LEU A 238 -2.46 7.10 7.33
CA LEU A 238 -1.88 8.34 7.86
C LEU A 238 -1.98 8.39 9.39
N LYS A 239 -3.13 8.00 9.95
CA LYS A 239 -3.34 7.95 11.40
C LYS A 239 -2.29 7.07 12.07
N GLU A 240 -1.96 5.92 11.51
CA GLU A 240 -0.92 5.06 12.07
C GLU A 240 0.49 5.49 11.76
N LEU A 241 0.77 6.06 10.59
CA LEU A 241 2.06 6.69 10.31
C LEU A 241 2.40 7.75 11.37
N LYS A 242 1.41 8.56 11.77
CA LYS A 242 1.54 9.52 12.89
C LYS A 242 1.81 8.84 14.23
N LYS A 243 1.23 7.66 14.51
CA LYS A 243 1.54 6.91 15.75
C LYS A 243 2.95 6.33 15.72
N ILE A 244 3.36 5.75 14.60
CA ILE A 244 4.71 5.20 14.40
C ILE A 244 5.75 6.29 14.60
N HIS A 245 5.57 7.44 13.94
CA HIS A 245 6.46 8.59 14.07
C HIS A 245 6.57 9.05 15.53
N ARG A 246 5.44 9.29 16.21
CA ARG A 246 5.42 9.69 17.62
C ARG A 246 6.16 8.70 18.52
N GLU A 247 5.90 7.40 18.39
CA GLU A 247 6.57 6.40 19.21
C GLU A 247 8.07 6.27 18.88
N PHE A 248 8.45 6.43 17.61
CA PHE A 248 9.86 6.41 17.21
C PHE A 248 10.63 7.57 17.84
N PHE A 249 10.04 8.78 17.89
CA PHE A 249 10.70 9.96 18.43
C PHE A 249 10.44 10.21 19.92
N LYS A 250 9.61 9.41 20.58
CA LYS A 250 9.37 9.51 22.03
C LYS A 250 10.64 9.24 22.84
N ASN A 251 11.42 8.22 22.46
CA ASN A 251 12.62 7.80 23.18
C ASN A 251 13.91 8.16 22.40
N LYS A 252 14.17 9.47 22.17
CA LYS A 252 15.32 9.94 21.37
C LYS A 252 16.69 9.40 21.81
N GLY A 253 16.81 8.94 23.06
CA GLY A 253 18.03 8.37 23.64
C GLY A 253 18.31 6.89 23.32
N GLU A 254 17.36 6.14 22.75
CA GLU A 254 17.57 4.72 22.43
C GLU A 254 18.25 4.54 21.05
N PRO A 255 19.44 3.91 20.98
CA PRO A 255 20.13 3.69 19.70
C PRO A 255 19.40 2.67 18.80
N SER A 256 18.64 1.75 19.40
CA SER A 256 17.98 0.60 18.74
C SER A 256 16.58 0.90 18.17
N ARG A 257 16.21 2.17 18.02
CA ARG A 257 14.93 2.57 17.44
C ARG A 257 14.78 2.00 16.03
N ASP A 258 13.69 1.28 15.82
CA ASP A 258 13.37 0.57 14.59
C ASP A 258 11.85 0.59 14.35
N VAL A 259 11.42 1.17 13.23
CA VAL A 259 10.01 1.25 12.85
C VAL A 259 9.36 -0.12 12.75
N ARG A 260 10.11 -1.18 12.41
CA ARG A 260 9.59 -2.55 12.27
C ARG A 260 9.11 -3.09 13.61
N LEU A 261 9.86 -2.83 14.68
CA LEU A 261 9.49 -3.23 16.05
C LEU A 261 8.29 -2.43 16.55
N ILE A 262 8.24 -1.14 16.22
CA ILE A 262 7.11 -0.26 16.57
C ILE A 262 5.84 -0.71 15.85
N MET A 263 5.92 -0.97 14.54
CA MET A 263 4.82 -1.49 13.74
C MET A 263 4.34 -2.85 14.26
N GLN A 264 5.25 -3.75 14.61
CA GLN A 264 4.92 -5.03 15.22
C GLN A 264 4.14 -4.86 16.53
N LYS A 265 4.60 -3.95 17.40
CA LYS A 265 3.92 -3.61 18.67
C LYS A 265 2.52 -3.06 18.41
N LEU A 266 2.38 -2.04 17.56
CA LEU A 266 1.10 -1.40 17.25
C LEU A 266 0.10 -2.37 16.60
N ARG A 267 0.59 -3.28 15.76
CA ARG A 267 -0.23 -4.34 15.17
C ARG A 267 -0.69 -5.35 16.23
N GLY A 268 0.15 -5.64 17.22
CA GLY A 268 -0.15 -6.51 18.36
C GLY A 268 -1.20 -5.96 19.33
N THR A 269 -1.55 -4.67 19.23
CA THR A 269 -2.58 -4.02 20.05
C THR A 269 -3.81 -3.61 19.24
N PHE A 270 -3.94 -4.07 17.99
CA PHE A 270 -5.00 -3.61 17.09
C PHE A 270 -6.41 -4.01 17.55
N LEU A 271 -6.55 -5.22 18.10
CA LEU A 271 -7.78 -5.76 18.68
C LEU A 271 -7.66 -5.85 20.21
N GLU A 272 -6.82 -5.02 20.82
CA GLU A 272 -6.73 -4.94 22.28
C GLU A 272 -8.09 -4.55 22.87
N GLY A 273 -8.49 -5.24 23.94
CA GLY A 273 -9.83 -5.10 24.53
C GLY A 273 -10.93 -5.91 23.84
N CYS A 274 -10.68 -6.51 22.67
CA CYS A 274 -11.63 -7.42 22.05
C CYS A 274 -11.57 -8.81 22.71
N LYS A 275 -12.64 -9.19 23.42
CA LYS A 275 -12.92 -10.58 23.76
C LYS A 275 -13.83 -11.19 22.70
N ILE A 276 -13.33 -12.18 21.98
CA ILE A 276 -13.94 -12.77 20.79
C ILE A 276 -14.36 -14.21 21.07
N GLN A 277 -15.66 -14.48 21.00
CA GLN A 277 -16.15 -15.85 21.00
C GLN A 277 -16.07 -16.43 19.59
N LEU A 278 -15.45 -17.59 19.41
CA LEU A 278 -15.41 -18.31 18.14
C LEU A 278 -16.34 -19.53 18.24
N ARG A 279 -17.43 -19.54 17.46
CA ARG A 279 -18.45 -20.59 17.49
C ARG A 279 -18.56 -21.28 16.12
N ASP A 280 -18.98 -22.55 16.10
CA ASP A 280 -19.29 -23.29 14.87
C ASP A 280 -18.10 -23.57 13.95
N PHE A 281 -16.90 -23.68 14.53
CA PHE A 281 -15.67 -23.98 13.79
C PHE A 281 -15.04 -25.29 14.23
N SER A 282 -14.46 -26.03 13.27
CA SER A 282 -13.63 -27.19 13.57
C SER A 282 -12.42 -26.79 14.43
N PRO A 283 -11.82 -27.71 15.21
CA PRO A 283 -10.64 -27.41 16.02
C PRO A 283 -9.50 -26.75 15.24
N GLU A 284 -9.26 -27.19 14.00
CA GLU A 284 -8.25 -26.61 13.11
C GLU A 284 -8.56 -25.15 12.73
N LYS A 285 -9.82 -24.87 12.35
CA LYS A 285 -10.24 -23.51 11.97
C LYS A 285 -10.26 -22.59 13.19
N TYR A 286 -10.67 -23.08 14.36
CA TYR A 286 -10.58 -22.36 15.62
C TYR A 286 -9.13 -21.96 15.92
N ALA A 287 -8.20 -22.91 15.93
CA ALA A 287 -6.79 -22.64 16.20
C ALA A 287 -6.19 -21.59 15.26
N LYS A 288 -6.57 -21.64 13.98
CA LYS A 288 -6.12 -20.66 12.98
C LYS A 288 -6.67 -19.26 13.23
N LEU A 289 -7.96 -19.12 13.51
CA LEU A 289 -8.60 -17.84 13.77
C LEU A 289 -8.14 -17.25 15.11
N SER A 290 -8.09 -18.06 16.16
CA SER A 290 -7.66 -17.62 17.49
C SER A 290 -6.19 -17.19 17.49
N SER A 291 -5.31 -17.92 16.82
CA SER A 291 -3.90 -17.52 16.65
C SER A 291 -3.77 -16.17 15.93
N LYS A 292 -4.55 -15.93 14.88
CA LYS A 292 -4.54 -14.64 14.16
C LYS A 292 -5.04 -13.49 15.02
N ALA A 293 -6.15 -13.69 15.73
CA ALA A 293 -6.74 -12.68 16.59
C ALA A 293 -5.85 -12.36 17.80
N ALA A 294 -5.24 -13.38 18.43
CA ALA A 294 -4.31 -13.21 19.53
C ALA A 294 -3.05 -12.43 19.11
N ARG A 295 -2.54 -12.65 17.89
CA ARG A 295 -1.43 -11.84 17.33
C ARG A 295 -1.77 -10.36 17.13
N LEU A 296 -3.06 -10.01 17.17
CA LEU A 296 -3.55 -8.64 17.10
C LEU A 296 -3.97 -8.10 18.48
N GLY A 297 -3.80 -8.86 19.57
CA GLY A 297 -4.11 -8.43 20.93
C GLY A 297 -5.49 -8.84 21.45
N ALA A 298 -6.26 -9.61 20.68
CA ALA A 298 -7.56 -10.10 21.12
C ALA A 298 -7.44 -11.33 22.04
N VAL A 299 -8.46 -11.53 22.89
CA VAL A 299 -8.63 -12.75 23.69
C VAL A 299 -9.73 -13.60 23.06
N CYS A 300 -9.43 -14.85 22.71
CA CYS A 300 -10.41 -15.77 22.10
C CYS A 300 -10.92 -16.81 23.11
N THR A 301 -12.20 -17.15 23.00
CA THR A 301 -12.86 -18.17 23.81
C THR A 301 -13.89 -18.95 22.97
N THR A 302 -14.21 -20.17 23.40
CA THR A 302 -15.38 -20.94 22.91
C THR A 302 -16.61 -20.71 23.79
N GLU A 303 -16.40 -20.39 25.05
CA GLU A 303 -17.47 -20.23 26.05
C GLU A 303 -18.09 -18.84 25.97
N TYR A 304 -19.38 -18.76 26.32
CA TYR A 304 -20.09 -17.50 26.42
C TYR A 304 -19.90 -16.87 27.80
N ASP A 305 -19.57 -15.58 27.85
CA ASP A 305 -19.59 -14.77 29.06
C ASP A 305 -19.97 -13.30 28.79
N PRO A 306 -20.41 -12.54 29.82
CA PRO A 306 -20.86 -11.17 29.66
C PRO A 306 -19.82 -10.20 29.07
N SER A 307 -18.52 -10.45 29.25
CA SER A 307 -17.45 -9.56 28.75
C SER A 307 -17.12 -9.74 27.26
N ILE A 308 -17.80 -10.67 26.56
CA ILE A 308 -17.65 -10.83 25.12
C ILE A 308 -18.09 -9.57 24.39
N THR A 309 -17.18 -9.08 23.55
CA THR A 309 -17.41 -7.93 22.65
C THR A 309 -17.89 -8.37 21.27
N HIS A 310 -17.35 -9.49 20.77
CA HIS A 310 -17.61 -10.00 19.43
C HIS A 310 -17.91 -11.49 19.45
N VAL A 311 -18.92 -11.91 18.69
CA VAL A 311 -19.25 -13.31 18.43
C VAL A 311 -18.97 -13.58 16.96
N VAL A 312 -18.02 -14.46 16.67
CA VAL A 312 -17.68 -14.86 15.31
C VAL A 312 -18.31 -16.20 15.00
N THR A 313 -19.25 -16.22 14.07
CA THR A 313 -20.01 -17.40 13.66
C THR A 313 -20.43 -17.30 12.20
N LEU A 314 -20.64 -18.45 11.56
CA LEU A 314 -21.27 -18.54 10.23
C LEU A 314 -22.81 -18.61 10.31
N ASN A 315 -23.35 -19.03 11.44
CA ASN A 315 -24.76 -19.34 11.63
C ASN A 315 -25.29 -18.63 12.88
N PRO A 316 -25.53 -17.31 12.83
CA PRO A 316 -26.18 -16.61 13.92
C PRO A 316 -27.68 -16.91 13.94
N GLU A 317 -28.25 -17.15 15.12
CA GLU A 317 -29.71 -17.26 15.25
C GLU A 317 -30.36 -15.86 15.27
N PRO A 318 -31.55 -15.66 14.66
CA PRO A 318 -32.21 -14.36 14.62
C PRO A 318 -32.43 -13.73 16.01
N GLU A 319 -32.78 -14.54 17.01
CA GLU A 319 -32.98 -14.09 18.39
C GLU A 319 -31.68 -13.64 19.07
N GLU A 320 -30.54 -14.17 18.65
CA GLU A 320 -29.22 -13.74 19.12
C GLU A 320 -28.87 -12.38 18.54
N LEU A 321 -29.10 -12.17 17.25
CA LEU A 321 -28.85 -10.88 16.61
C LEU A 321 -29.69 -9.77 17.24
N GLN A 322 -30.95 -10.07 17.60
CA GLN A 322 -31.83 -9.11 18.26
C GLN A 322 -31.34 -8.76 19.68
N ARG A 323 -30.86 -9.75 20.45
CA ARG A 323 -30.27 -9.51 21.78
C ARG A 323 -28.92 -8.80 21.70
N ALA A 324 -28.13 -9.09 20.67
CA ALA A 324 -26.80 -8.50 20.48
C ALA A 324 -26.86 -6.97 20.36
N GLU A 325 -27.88 -6.43 19.68
CA GLU A 325 -28.12 -4.98 19.61
C GLU A 325 -28.39 -4.37 20.99
N GLN A 326 -29.10 -5.08 21.88
CA GLN A 326 -29.39 -4.63 23.24
C GLN A 326 -28.18 -4.75 24.17
N GLU A 327 -27.36 -5.78 23.98
CA GLU A 327 -26.16 -6.07 24.78
C GLU A 327 -24.89 -5.40 24.24
N ASN A 328 -25.01 -4.60 23.16
CA ASN A 328 -23.90 -3.97 22.45
C ASN A 328 -22.80 -4.98 22.02
N LYS A 329 -23.21 -6.17 21.59
CA LYS A 329 -22.34 -7.22 21.07
C LYS A 329 -22.39 -7.26 19.55
N LYS A 330 -21.25 -7.52 18.92
CA LYS A 330 -21.16 -7.57 17.46
C LYS A 330 -21.04 -9.01 16.97
N PHE A 331 -21.95 -9.42 16.09
CA PHE A 331 -21.90 -10.71 15.44
C PHE A 331 -21.17 -10.57 14.10
N MET A 332 -20.10 -11.32 13.92
CA MET A 332 -19.17 -11.15 12.81
C MET A 332 -19.00 -12.45 12.03
N VAL A 333 -18.74 -12.35 10.73
CA VAL A 333 -18.25 -13.47 9.93
C VAL A 333 -16.73 -13.67 10.16
N PRO A 334 -16.19 -14.89 10.06
CA PRO A 334 -14.76 -15.16 10.33
C PRO A 334 -13.78 -14.40 9.42
N GLU A 335 -14.24 -13.97 8.24
CA GLU A 335 -13.49 -13.14 7.31
C GLU A 335 -13.05 -11.81 7.93
N TRP A 336 -13.74 -11.32 8.97
CA TRP A 336 -13.31 -10.14 9.73
C TRP A 336 -11.93 -10.32 10.35
N ILE A 337 -11.67 -11.44 11.04
CA ILE A 337 -10.36 -11.72 11.66
C ILE A 337 -9.29 -11.82 10.57
N ASP A 338 -9.62 -12.48 9.45
CA ASP A 338 -8.73 -12.61 8.32
C ASP A 338 -8.39 -11.25 7.68
N ALA A 339 -9.37 -10.37 7.55
CA ALA A 339 -9.20 -9.01 7.07
C ALA A 339 -8.37 -8.17 8.05
N SER A 340 -8.73 -8.15 9.33
CA SER A 340 -8.00 -7.47 10.42
C SER A 340 -6.53 -7.89 10.48
N SER A 341 -6.26 -9.18 10.28
CA SER A 341 -4.89 -9.69 10.21
C SER A 341 -4.14 -9.22 8.97
N ARG A 342 -4.81 -9.04 7.83
CA ARG A 342 -4.17 -8.73 6.53
C ARG A 342 -4.02 -7.25 6.25
N PHE A 343 -5.00 -6.44 6.63
CA PHE A 343 -5.15 -5.04 6.22
C PHE A 343 -5.11 -4.08 7.41
N TRP A 344 -4.45 -4.49 8.51
CA TRP A 344 -4.03 -3.54 9.53
C TRP A 344 -3.28 -2.37 8.85
N PRO A 345 -3.62 -1.11 9.14
CA PRO A 345 -4.44 -0.67 10.28
C PRO A 345 -5.88 -0.27 9.99
N ASN A 346 -6.38 -0.45 8.76
CA ASN A 346 -7.72 0.02 8.40
C ASN A 346 -8.64 -1.13 7.98
N VAL A 347 -9.39 -1.65 8.95
CA VAL A 347 -10.42 -2.66 8.72
C VAL A 347 -11.70 -2.24 9.43
N SER A 348 -12.71 -1.86 8.63
CA SER A 348 -14.06 -1.63 9.14
C SER A 348 -14.73 -2.95 9.52
N GLU A 349 -15.45 -2.96 10.64
CA GLU A 349 -16.27 -4.09 11.07
C GLU A 349 -17.56 -4.20 10.25
N PHE A 350 -18.11 -3.06 9.79
CA PHE A 350 -19.42 -2.98 9.14
C PHE A 350 -19.63 -4.00 8.01
N PRO A 351 -18.68 -4.23 7.07
CA PRO A 351 -18.87 -5.19 5.98
C PRO A 351 -18.94 -6.65 6.43
N TYR A 352 -18.50 -6.94 7.65
CA TYR A 352 -18.40 -8.29 8.19
C TYR A 352 -19.42 -8.57 9.29
N GLN A 353 -20.21 -7.57 9.67
CA GLN A 353 -21.21 -7.70 10.71
C GLN A 353 -22.49 -8.34 10.16
N HIS A 354 -23.02 -9.32 10.89
CA HIS A 354 -24.34 -9.89 10.63
C HIS A 354 -25.42 -8.85 10.96
N SER A 355 -26.45 -8.77 10.11
CA SER A 355 -27.57 -7.84 10.30
C SER A 355 -28.91 -8.52 10.06
N LEU A 356 -29.90 -8.25 10.92
CA LEU A 356 -31.30 -8.59 10.64
C LEU A 356 -31.78 -7.75 9.45
N LYS A 357 -31.86 -8.34 8.25
CA LYS A 357 -32.49 -7.64 7.12
C LYS A 357 -33.94 -7.34 7.48
N LYS A 358 -34.31 -6.06 7.63
CA LYS A 358 -35.73 -5.67 7.60
C LYS A 358 -36.28 -6.08 6.25
N LYS A 359 -37.24 -7.02 6.21
CA LYS A 359 -38.03 -7.31 5.02
C LYS A 359 -38.89 -6.08 4.69
N THR A 360 -38.32 -5.07 4.06
CA THR A 360 -39.11 -4.06 3.33
C THR A 360 -39.27 -4.60 1.91
N GLY A 361 -40.53 -4.85 1.51
CA GLY A 361 -40.88 -5.30 0.17
C GLY A 361 -40.31 -4.35 -0.89
N GLY A 362 -39.34 -4.83 -1.65
CA GLY A 362 -38.59 -4.07 -2.63
C GLY A 362 -37.16 -4.58 -2.68
N LYS A 363 -36.79 -5.26 -3.77
CA LYS A 363 -35.49 -5.91 -3.97
C LYS A 363 -34.33 -4.93 -3.70
N SER A 364 -33.74 -4.98 -2.51
CA SER A 364 -32.49 -4.30 -2.20
C SER A 364 -31.32 -5.22 -2.57
N LEU A 365 -30.65 -4.91 -3.69
CA LEU A 365 -29.47 -5.61 -4.21
C LEU A 365 -28.18 -5.32 -3.43
N PHE A 366 -28.21 -4.48 -2.39
CA PHE A 366 -27.00 -3.91 -1.79
C PHE A 366 -26.19 -4.89 -0.94
N GLY A 367 -26.82 -5.89 -0.30
CA GLY A 367 -26.14 -6.83 0.60
C GLY A 367 -25.48 -8.04 -0.07
N TYR A 368 -25.84 -8.34 -1.33
CA TYR A 368 -25.23 -9.46 -2.06
C TYR A 368 -23.97 -9.04 -2.83
N LEU A 369 -23.85 -7.76 -3.21
CA LEU A 369 -22.74 -7.29 -4.03
C LEU A 369 -21.42 -7.19 -3.26
N TYR A 370 -21.42 -6.81 -1.98
CA TYR A 370 -20.18 -6.63 -1.22
C TYR A 370 -19.52 -7.97 -0.80
N SER A 371 -20.31 -8.98 -0.42
CA SER A 371 -19.78 -10.35 -0.23
C SER A 371 -19.28 -10.98 -1.55
N PHE A 372 -19.82 -10.57 -2.70
CA PHE A 372 -19.37 -11.03 -4.01
C PHE A 372 -17.97 -10.49 -4.36
N PHE A 373 -17.64 -9.25 -3.96
CA PHE A 373 -16.33 -8.66 -4.21
C PHE A 373 -15.19 -9.30 -3.39
N ILE A 374 -15.47 -9.84 -2.20
CA ILE A 374 -14.48 -10.59 -1.41
C ILE A 374 -14.23 -11.99 -2.00
N PHE A 375 -15.24 -12.61 -2.63
CA PHE A 375 -15.15 -13.98 -3.13
C PHE A 375 -14.35 -14.12 -4.44
N ILE A 376 -14.32 -13.08 -5.30
CA ILE A 376 -13.59 -13.12 -6.58
C ILE A 376 -12.06 -13.18 -6.40
N GLY A 377 -11.54 -12.88 -5.19
CA GLY A 377 -10.12 -13.05 -4.85
C GLY A 377 -9.63 -14.51 -4.84
N ARG A 378 -10.49 -15.51 -5.09
CA ARG A 378 -10.14 -16.93 -5.15
C ARG A 378 -10.24 -17.59 -6.54
N MET A 379 -10.72 -16.89 -7.57
CA MET A 379 -10.97 -17.51 -8.90
C MET A 379 -10.16 -16.95 -10.08
N SER A 380 -9.04 -16.25 -9.85
CA SER A 380 -8.13 -15.83 -10.94
C SER A 380 -6.68 -16.22 -10.65
N ALA A 381 -6.44 -17.51 -10.48
CA ALA A 381 -5.09 -18.11 -10.45
C ALA A 381 -4.87 -19.14 -11.57
N ARG A 382 -5.76 -19.18 -12.57
CA ARG A 382 -5.58 -19.95 -13.81
C ARG A 382 -6.11 -19.09 -14.96
N CYS A 383 -5.35 -18.98 -16.03
CA CYS A 383 -5.55 -18.14 -17.22
C CYS A 383 -5.01 -16.71 -17.09
N CYS A 384 -3.69 -16.57 -17.22
CA CYS A 384 -3.00 -15.56 -18.03
C CYS A 384 -1.54 -16.03 -18.19
N GLY A 385 -1.35 -17.04 -19.04
CA GLY A 385 -0.12 -17.18 -19.81
C GLY A 385 -0.33 -16.40 -21.11
N ASP A 386 0.74 -15.75 -21.55
CA ASP A 386 0.90 -15.04 -22.82
C ASP A 386 -0.01 -13.83 -23.03
N PHE A 387 0.53 -12.62 -22.77
CA PHE A 387 0.76 -11.54 -23.75
C PHE A 387 1.51 -10.37 -23.09
#